data_AF-A0A3M2H0X0-F1
#
_entry.id   AF-A0A3M2H0X0-F1
#
_cell.length_a   1.000
_cell.length_b   1.000
_cell.length_c   1.000
_cell.angle_alpha   90.00
_cell.angle_beta   90.00
_cell.angle_gamma   90.00
#
_symmetry.space_group_name_H-M   'P 1'
#
loop_
_entity.id
_entity.type
_entity.pdbx_description
1 polymer ?
#
loop_
_entity_poly.entity_id
_entity_poly.type
_entity_poly.pdbx_seq_one_letter_code
_entity_poly.pdbx_strand_id
1 'polypeptide(L)'
;MYVGAFGAAEPAPSAVGTAPDSNTWTDVGATRGGVMLRFAPSFSEFEVDQLVDKAGARLVSREFTLVTELAEATLANLDIAFNDTVSASGSGYDSREPADPSAAVDPTYRAFIVDGWAPGAGKMRRIIVRRALQVAQFEAAYRRDDETVFPVELRAYYVSASIRPLEIIDQL
;
A
#
# COMPACT_ATOMS: atom_id res chain seq x y z
N MET A 1 -8.45 5.22 -4.66
CA MET A 1 -7.51 4.82 -3.58
C MET A 1 -6.75 6.06 -3.17
N TYR A 2 -6.22 6.17 -1.95
CA TYR A 2 -5.53 7.39 -1.53
C TYR A 2 -4.12 7.10 -1.01
N VAL A 3 -3.22 8.06 -1.21
CA VAL A 3 -1.85 8.05 -0.70
C VAL A 3 -1.62 9.28 0.20
N GLY A 4 -0.84 9.10 1.26
CA GLY A 4 -0.40 10.17 2.16
C GLY A 4 1.03 9.92 2.63
N ALA A 5 1.63 10.91 3.29
CA ALA A 5 2.91 10.72 3.94
C ALA A 5 2.80 9.71 5.11
N PHE A 6 3.89 9.01 5.43
CA PHE A 6 3.94 8.26 6.68
C PHE A 6 3.68 9.19 7.89
N GLY A 7 2.72 8.83 8.74
CA GLY A 7 2.30 9.65 9.87
C GLY A 7 1.22 10.69 9.55
N ALA A 8 0.66 10.68 8.33
CA ALA A 8 -0.51 11.48 7.98
C ALA A 8 -1.68 11.25 8.95
N ALA A 9 -2.44 12.32 9.24
CA ALA A 9 -3.62 12.23 10.08
C ALA A 9 -4.69 11.33 9.42
N GLU A 10 -5.08 10.28 10.13
CA GLU A 10 -6.06 9.32 9.64
C GLU A 10 -7.48 9.87 9.77
N PRO A 11 -8.36 9.64 8.77
CA PRO A 11 -9.78 9.96 8.91
C PRO A 11 -10.40 9.21 10.10
N ALA A 12 -11.35 9.85 10.79
CA ALA A 12 -12.07 9.20 11.87
C ALA A 12 -12.82 7.95 11.37
N PRO A 13 -13.01 6.91 12.22
CA PRO A 13 -13.81 5.72 11.85
C PRO A 13 -15.23 6.04 11.39
N SER A 14 -15.82 7.14 11.87
CA SER A 14 -17.15 7.62 11.44
C SER A 14 -17.16 8.19 10.01
N ALA A 15 -16.01 8.43 9.40
CA ALA A 15 -15.86 8.98 8.05
C ALA A 15 -15.64 7.90 6.98
N VAL A 16 -15.81 6.61 7.31
CA VAL A 16 -15.79 5.52 6.32
C VAL A 16 -16.89 5.76 5.28
N GLY A 17 -16.54 5.68 4.00
CA GLY A 17 -17.44 6.01 2.88
C GLY A 17 -17.44 7.48 2.46
N THR A 18 -16.72 8.36 3.15
CA THR A 18 -16.46 9.74 2.70
C THR A 18 -15.01 9.90 2.29
N ALA A 19 -14.75 10.73 1.29
CA ALA A 19 -13.39 11.01 0.82
C ALA A 19 -12.53 11.58 1.98
N PRO A 20 -11.29 11.09 2.17
CA PRO A 20 -10.34 11.68 3.11
C PRO A 20 -10.04 13.16 2.80
N ASP A 21 -9.52 13.91 3.78
CA ASP A 21 -9.12 15.31 3.61
C ASP A 21 -8.06 15.45 2.51
N SER A 22 -8.40 16.19 1.45
CA SER A 22 -7.57 16.40 0.26
C SER A 22 -6.27 17.16 0.53
N ASN A 23 -6.15 17.85 1.68
CA ASN A 23 -4.89 18.49 2.08
C ASN A 23 -3.87 17.48 2.64
N THR A 24 -4.35 16.31 3.07
CA THR A 24 -3.54 15.28 3.72
C THR A 24 -3.38 14.04 2.83
N TRP A 25 -4.42 13.72 2.06
CA TRP A 25 -4.52 12.51 1.26
C TRP A 25 -4.73 12.88 -0.21
N THR A 26 -3.92 12.30 -1.09
CA THR A 26 -4.03 12.47 -2.54
C THR A 26 -4.73 11.26 -3.15
N ASP A 27 -5.73 11.48 -3.99
CA ASP A 27 -6.38 10.40 -4.75
C ASP A 27 -5.45 9.91 -5.86
N VAL A 28 -5.23 8.59 -5.91
CA VAL A 28 -4.41 7.93 -6.95
C VAL A 28 -5.26 7.46 -8.14
N GLY A 29 -6.57 7.67 -8.08
CA GLY A 29 -7.53 7.24 -9.09
C GLY A 29 -8.07 5.83 -8.85
N ALA A 30 -8.60 5.25 -9.94
CA ALA A 30 -9.17 3.91 -9.94
C ALA A 30 -8.08 2.82 -9.99
N THR A 31 -8.45 1.61 -9.55
CA THR A 31 -7.61 0.43 -9.67
C THR A 31 -8.17 -0.55 -10.70
N ARG A 32 -7.30 -1.16 -11.51
CA ARG A 32 -7.69 -2.24 -12.42
C ARG A 32 -7.68 -3.55 -11.64
N GLY A 33 -8.77 -4.32 -11.72
CA GLY A 33 -8.89 -5.62 -11.03
C GLY A 33 -9.07 -5.54 -9.51
N GLY A 34 -9.19 -4.34 -8.93
CA GLY A 34 -9.37 -4.15 -7.49
C GLY A 34 -8.06 -4.24 -6.70
N VAL A 35 -8.17 -4.44 -5.39
CA VAL A 35 -7.03 -4.49 -4.47
C VAL A 35 -6.99 -5.85 -3.77
N MET A 36 -5.82 -6.50 -3.80
CA MET A 36 -5.57 -7.74 -3.09
C MET A 36 -4.75 -7.49 -1.82
N LEU A 37 -5.36 -7.72 -0.66
CA LEU A 37 -4.66 -7.70 0.62
C LEU A 37 -4.16 -9.12 0.96
N ARG A 38 -2.85 -9.24 1.17
CA ARG A 38 -2.17 -10.49 1.55
C ARG A 38 -1.67 -10.40 2.98
N PHE A 39 -1.90 -11.47 3.74
CA PHE A 39 -1.36 -11.65 5.08
C PHE A 39 -0.62 -12.98 5.14
N ALA A 40 0.70 -12.92 5.35
CA ALA A 40 1.56 -14.09 5.40
C ALA A 40 2.24 -14.19 6.79
N PRO A 41 1.67 -14.99 7.71
CA PRO A 41 2.31 -15.31 8.99
C PRO A 41 3.31 -16.46 8.83
N SER A 42 4.48 -16.33 9.44
CA SER A 42 5.47 -17.40 9.53
C SER A 42 5.55 -17.94 10.96
N PHE A 43 5.55 -19.26 11.09
CA PHE A 43 5.58 -19.96 12.36
C PHE A 43 6.84 -20.82 12.51
N SER A 44 7.39 -20.85 13.72
CA SER A 44 8.43 -21.79 14.14
C SER A 44 7.78 -22.84 15.03
N GLU A 45 7.89 -24.09 14.62
CA GLU A 45 7.28 -25.23 15.30
C GLU A 45 8.16 -25.75 16.45
N PHE A 46 7.52 -26.26 17.50
CA PHE A 46 8.15 -26.97 18.60
C PHE A 46 7.91 -28.46 18.45
N GLU A 47 8.96 -29.23 18.68
CA GLU A 47 8.91 -30.68 18.79
C GLU A 47 9.22 -31.07 20.23
N VAL A 48 8.55 -32.12 20.71
CA VAL A 48 8.82 -32.72 22.02
C VAL A 48 9.07 -34.19 21.75
N ASP A 49 10.24 -34.70 22.14
CA ASP A 49 10.72 -36.05 21.79
C ASP A 49 9.79 -37.22 22.20
N GLN A 50 8.82 -36.95 23.07
CA GLN A 50 7.83 -37.93 23.54
C GLN A 50 6.56 -37.98 22.68
N LEU A 51 6.38 -37.02 21.77
CA LEU A 51 5.22 -36.90 20.90
C LEU A 51 5.65 -37.10 19.45
N VAL A 52 4.85 -37.85 18.69
CA VAL A 52 5.08 -38.05 17.25
C VAL A 52 4.62 -36.81 16.45
N ASP A 53 3.64 -36.08 16.98
CA ASP A 53 3.09 -34.87 16.38
C ASP A 53 3.81 -33.61 16.89
N LYS A 54 3.72 -32.53 16.09
CA LYS A 54 4.23 -31.21 16.48
C LYS A 54 3.56 -30.73 17.78
N ALA A 55 4.36 -30.34 18.77
CA ALA A 55 3.87 -29.95 20.08
C ALA A 55 3.23 -28.55 20.10
N GLY A 56 3.59 -27.70 19.14
CA GLY A 56 2.98 -26.38 18.96
C GLY A 56 3.76 -25.51 17.99
N ALA A 57 3.35 -24.25 17.85
CA ALA A 57 4.06 -23.29 17.01
C ALA A 57 4.04 -21.88 17.61
N ARG A 58 5.11 -21.12 17.40
CA ARG A 58 5.23 -19.69 17.75
C ARG A 58 5.30 -18.88 16.48
N LEU A 59 4.58 -17.78 16.44
CA LEU A 59 4.68 -16.81 15.37
C LEU A 59 6.06 -16.11 15.42
N VAL A 60 6.76 -16.10 14.30
CA VAL A 60 8.10 -15.49 14.16
C VAL A 60 8.02 -14.17 13.40
N SER A 61 7.25 -14.12 12.32
CA SER A 61 7.10 -12.93 11.50
C SER A 61 5.72 -12.87 10.87
N ARG A 62 5.37 -11.67 10.40
CA ARG A 62 4.14 -11.39 9.66
C ARG A 62 4.48 -10.41 8.55
N GLU A 63 4.09 -10.75 7.34
CA GLU A 63 4.16 -9.86 6.19
C GLU A 63 2.74 -9.47 5.77
N PHE A 64 2.55 -8.17 5.54
CA PHE A 64 1.32 -7.61 4.99
C PHE A 64 1.68 -6.96 3.66
N THR A 65 0.97 -7.34 2.60
CA THR A 65 1.23 -6.83 1.26
C THR A 65 -0.08 -6.47 0.59
N LEU A 66 -0.12 -5.30 -0.04
CA LEU A 66 -1.26 -4.81 -0.81
C LEU A 66 -0.84 -4.77 -2.28
N VAL A 67 -1.49 -5.60 -3.09
CA VAL A 67 -1.21 -5.71 -4.53
C VAL A 67 -2.35 -5.08 -5.31
N THR A 68 -2.05 -4.19 -6.23
CA THR A 68 -3.04 -3.56 -7.10
C THR A 68 -2.39 -3.02 -8.37
N GLU A 69 -3.19 -2.82 -9.41
CA GLU A 69 -2.80 -2.07 -10.60
C GLU A 69 -3.47 -0.70 -10.56
N LEU A 70 -2.69 0.38 -10.61
CA LEU A 70 -3.22 1.73 -10.74
C LEU A 70 -3.63 1.93 -12.21
N ALA A 71 -4.89 2.29 -12.44
CA ALA A 71 -5.42 2.48 -13.79
C ALA A 71 -4.94 3.78 -14.44
N GLU A 72 -4.56 4.75 -13.62
CA GLU A 72 -4.14 6.08 -14.08
C GLU A 72 -2.62 6.16 -14.22
N ALA A 73 -2.13 6.25 -15.45
CA ALA A 73 -0.70 6.36 -15.78
C ALA A 73 -0.14 7.79 -15.60
N THR A 74 -0.38 8.40 -14.45
CA THR A 74 0.05 9.78 -14.14
C THR A 74 1.47 9.83 -13.57
N LEU A 75 2.14 10.99 -13.69
CA LEU A 75 3.46 11.21 -13.10
C LEU A 75 3.47 11.08 -11.56
N ALA A 76 2.37 11.40 -10.90
CA ALA A 76 2.23 11.22 -9.45
C ALA A 76 2.14 9.73 -9.06
N ASN A 77 1.44 8.91 -9.85
CA ASN A 77 1.37 7.47 -9.63
C ASN A 77 2.68 6.77 -9.98
N LEU A 78 3.43 7.31 -10.94
CA LEU A 78 4.78 6.83 -11.24
C LEU A 78 5.73 7.01 -10.04
N ASP A 79 5.62 8.11 -9.30
CA ASP A 79 6.39 8.35 -8.06
C ASP A 79 6.10 7.30 -6.98
N ILE A 80 4.84 6.84 -6.87
CA ILE A 80 4.47 5.74 -5.98
C ILE A 80 5.11 4.43 -6.45
N ALA A 81 5.09 4.16 -7.75
CA ALA A 81 5.62 2.94 -8.33
C ALA A 81 7.16 2.84 -8.22
N PHE A 82 7.87 3.97 -8.23
CA PHE A 82 9.34 4.02 -8.12
C PHE A 82 9.84 4.24 -6.69
N ASN A 83 8.95 4.48 -5.72
CA ASN A 83 9.20 4.91 -4.35
C ASN A 83 9.82 6.32 -4.20
N ASP A 84 10.73 6.70 -5.10
CA ASP A 84 11.40 8.00 -5.07
C ASP A 84 11.72 8.50 -6.49
N THR A 85 11.29 9.72 -6.78
CA THR A 85 11.53 10.40 -8.06
C THR A 85 11.91 11.85 -7.87
N VAL A 86 12.76 12.36 -8.76
CA VAL A 86 13.07 13.78 -8.88
C VAL A 86 12.08 14.40 -9.87
N SER A 87 11.38 15.44 -9.43
CA SER A 87 10.49 16.22 -10.30
C SER A 87 11.16 17.48 -10.82
N ALA A 88 10.99 17.75 -12.12
CA ALA A 88 11.27 19.06 -12.70
C ALA A 88 10.05 19.57 -13.46
N SER A 89 9.84 20.88 -13.44
CA SER A 89 8.82 21.57 -14.24
C SER A 89 9.46 22.77 -14.93
N GLY A 90 9.13 22.97 -16.20
CA GLY A 90 9.71 24.06 -17.00
C GLY A 90 9.23 24.07 -18.44
N SER A 91 9.13 25.26 -19.02
CA SER A 91 8.77 25.46 -20.44
C SER A 91 7.50 24.73 -20.89
N GLY A 92 6.53 24.53 -20.00
CA GLY A 92 5.26 23.84 -20.29
C GLY A 92 5.31 22.32 -20.19
N TYR A 93 6.36 21.74 -19.59
CA TYR A 93 6.51 20.30 -19.37
C TYR A 93 6.76 19.99 -17.91
N ASP A 94 6.25 18.84 -17.48
CA ASP A 94 6.58 18.19 -16.20
C ASP A 94 7.33 16.89 -16.49
N SER A 95 8.39 16.62 -15.72
CA SER A 95 9.16 15.37 -15.80
C SER A 95 9.32 14.71 -14.44
N ARG A 96 9.50 13.40 -14.46
CA ARG A 96 9.85 12.55 -13.32
C ARG A 96 11.00 11.65 -13.71
N GLU A 97 12.06 11.66 -12.92
CA GLU A 97 13.22 10.80 -13.10
C GLU A 97 13.41 9.95 -11.86
N PRO A 98 13.84 8.68 -11.97
CA PRO A 98 14.25 7.91 -10.80
C PRO A 98 15.33 8.65 -10.01
N ALA A 99 15.24 8.64 -8.68
CA ALA A 99 16.30 9.20 -7.85
C ALA A 99 17.63 8.44 -8.06
N ASP A 100 18.73 9.17 -8.20
CA ASP A 100 20.10 8.62 -8.33
C ASP A 100 20.93 8.96 -7.08
N PRO A 101 20.75 8.21 -5.98
CA PRO A 101 21.49 8.46 -4.76
C PRO A 101 22.93 7.91 -4.86
N SER A 102 23.91 8.70 -4.45
CA SER A 102 25.33 8.28 -4.42
C SER A 102 25.69 7.35 -3.24
N ALA A 103 24.70 6.92 -2.45
CA ALA A 103 24.84 6.07 -1.27
C ALA A 103 23.50 5.38 -0.93
N ALA A 104 23.50 4.45 0.02
CA ALA A 104 22.26 3.91 0.55
C ALA A 104 21.45 5.03 1.23
N VAL A 105 20.18 5.16 0.84
CA VAL A 105 19.24 6.17 1.36
C VAL A 105 18.06 5.47 2.01
N ASP A 106 17.55 6.04 3.09
CA ASP A 106 16.30 5.59 3.71
C ASP A 106 15.14 5.83 2.75
N PRO A 107 14.38 4.79 2.37
CA PRO A 107 13.32 4.96 1.39
C PRO A 107 12.15 5.76 1.97
N THR A 108 11.47 6.51 1.12
CA THR A 108 10.30 7.31 1.48
C THR A 108 9.08 6.40 1.71
N TYR A 109 8.78 6.12 2.98
CA TYR A 109 7.57 5.40 3.36
C TYR A 109 6.33 6.26 3.20
N ARG A 110 5.25 5.63 2.71
CA ARG A 110 3.94 6.28 2.51
C ARG A 110 2.84 5.53 3.24
N ALA A 111 1.75 6.24 3.51
CA ALA A 111 0.51 5.67 3.99
C ALA A 111 -0.48 5.54 2.84
N PHE A 112 -1.36 4.54 2.89
CA PHE A 112 -2.37 4.27 1.87
C PHE A 112 -3.74 4.03 2.50
N ILE A 113 -4.78 4.53 1.85
CA ILE A 113 -6.17 4.22 2.16
C ILE A 113 -6.81 3.55 0.96
N VAL A 114 -7.47 2.42 1.20
CA VAL A 114 -8.32 1.76 0.24
C VAL A 114 -9.74 1.72 0.79
N ASP A 115 -10.65 2.37 0.08
CA ASP A 115 -12.07 2.29 0.34
C ASP A 115 -12.71 1.30 -0.62
N GLY A 116 -13.64 0.51 -0.10
CA GLY A 116 -14.40 -0.46 -0.88
C GLY A 116 -15.71 -0.83 -0.18
N TRP A 117 -16.39 -1.83 -0.72
CA TRP A 117 -17.64 -2.31 -0.12
C TRP A 117 -17.36 -3.27 1.03
N ALA A 118 -18.03 -3.06 2.15
CA ALA A 118 -18.11 -4.03 3.24
C ALA A 118 -19.24 -5.03 2.98
N PRO A 119 -19.20 -6.22 3.62
CA PRO A 119 -20.35 -7.12 3.62
C PRO A 119 -21.59 -6.45 4.24
N GLY A 120 -22.74 -6.63 3.59
CA GLY A 120 -24.01 -5.98 3.97
C GLY A 120 -24.37 -4.81 3.06
N ALA A 121 -25.64 -4.70 2.71
CA ALA A 121 -26.11 -3.76 1.69
C ALA A 121 -25.73 -2.30 2.03
N GLY A 122 -25.00 -1.64 1.12
CA GLY A 122 -24.67 -0.22 1.21
C GLY A 122 -23.59 0.16 2.23
N LYS A 123 -22.92 -0.81 2.86
CA LYS A 123 -21.89 -0.56 3.87
C LYS A 123 -20.51 -0.45 3.23
N MET A 124 -19.71 0.49 3.70
CA MET A 124 -18.34 0.70 3.20
C MET A 124 -17.30 0.12 4.16
N ARG A 125 -16.16 -0.28 3.60
CA ARG A 125 -14.94 -0.70 4.29
C ARG A 125 -13.81 0.26 3.95
N ARG A 126 -13.05 0.65 4.97
CA ARG A 126 -11.78 1.36 4.81
C ARG A 126 -10.62 0.50 5.30
N ILE A 127 -9.59 0.37 4.49
CA ILE A 127 -8.33 -0.27 4.84
C ILE A 127 -7.26 0.83 4.88
N ILE A 128 -6.56 0.95 6.01
CA ILE A 128 -5.49 1.92 6.22
C ILE A 128 -4.18 1.17 6.37
N VAL A 129 -3.24 1.40 5.46
CA VAL A 129 -1.86 0.91 5.54
C VAL A 129 -0.98 2.10 5.92
N ARG A 130 -0.37 2.07 7.11
CA ARG A 130 0.24 3.29 7.68
C ARG A 130 1.66 3.55 7.20
N ARG A 131 2.44 2.50 7.00
CA ARG A 131 3.85 2.58 6.58
C ARG A 131 4.09 1.51 5.54
N ALA A 132 4.15 1.89 4.28
CA ALA A 132 4.37 0.97 3.18
C ALA A 132 5.39 1.50 2.16
N LEU A 133 5.95 0.54 1.42
CA LEU A 133 6.90 0.73 0.34
C LEU A 133 6.52 -0.19 -0.82
N GLN A 134 6.68 0.27 -2.07
CA GLN A 134 6.60 -0.60 -3.24
C GLN A 134 7.87 -1.47 -3.30
N VAL A 135 7.70 -2.79 -3.36
CA VAL A 135 8.81 -3.76 -3.31
C VAL A 135 8.90 -4.69 -4.52
N ALA A 136 7.89 -4.72 -5.39
CA ALA A 136 7.94 -5.56 -6.58
C ALA A 136 8.68 -4.88 -7.74
N GLN A 137 9.14 -5.70 -8.68
CA GLN A 137 9.60 -5.22 -9.98
C GLN A 137 8.47 -4.45 -10.67
N PHE A 138 8.78 -3.27 -11.17
CA PHE A 138 7.86 -2.48 -11.97
C PHE A 138 7.98 -2.85 -13.45
N GLU A 139 6.84 -3.13 -14.09
CA GLU A 139 6.72 -3.32 -15.53
C GLU A 139 5.42 -2.68 -16.01
N ALA A 140 5.49 -1.75 -16.96
CA ALA A 140 4.32 -1.13 -17.57
C ALA A 140 4.40 -1.27 -19.09
N ALA A 141 3.34 -1.82 -19.69
CA ALA A 141 3.26 -2.03 -21.13
C ALA A 141 2.61 -0.83 -21.81
N TYR A 142 3.33 -0.16 -22.70
CA TYR A 142 2.80 0.91 -23.54
C TYR A 142 2.38 0.36 -24.90
N ARG A 143 1.19 -0.26 -24.93
CA ARG A 143 0.60 -0.83 -26.15
C ARG A 143 -0.47 0.11 -26.70
N ARG A 144 -0.68 0.10 -28.02
CA ARG A 144 -1.76 0.88 -28.65
C ARG A 144 -3.15 0.34 -28.28
N ASP A 145 -3.26 -0.98 -28.11
CA ASP A 145 -4.54 -1.69 -28.06
C ASP A 145 -4.98 -2.07 -26.64
N ASP A 146 -4.25 -1.63 -25.60
CA ASP A 146 -4.57 -1.89 -24.19
C ASP A 146 -4.30 -0.63 -23.35
N GLU A 147 -4.95 -0.54 -22.20
CA GLU A 147 -4.72 0.54 -21.24
C GLU A 147 -3.36 0.38 -20.56
N THR A 148 -2.64 1.49 -20.40
CA THR A 148 -1.41 1.51 -19.60
C THR A 148 -1.77 1.52 -18.13
N VAL A 149 -1.33 0.51 -17.40
CA VAL A 149 -1.48 0.42 -15.94
C VAL A 149 -0.14 0.37 -15.23
N PHE A 150 -0.12 0.86 -14.00
CA PHE A 150 1.06 0.81 -13.14
C PHE A 150 0.86 -0.22 -12.02
N PRO A 151 1.50 -1.40 -12.10
CA PRO A 151 1.41 -2.40 -11.05
C PRO A 151 2.18 -1.96 -9.80
N VAL A 152 1.56 -2.10 -8.64
CA VAL A 152 2.17 -1.80 -7.35
C VAL A 152 1.96 -2.94 -6.34
N GLU A 153 3.02 -3.29 -5.62
CA GLU A 153 3.04 -4.27 -4.53
C GLU A 153 3.56 -3.59 -3.25
N LEU A 154 2.62 -3.02 -2.50
CA LEU A 154 2.91 -2.22 -1.32
C LEU A 154 3.06 -3.11 -0.10
N ARG A 155 4.29 -3.29 0.39
CA ARG A 155 4.57 -4.03 1.62
C ARG A 155 4.49 -3.10 2.82
N ALA A 156 3.75 -3.50 3.85
CA ALA A 156 3.62 -2.74 5.09
C ALA A 156 4.72 -3.11 6.09
N TYR A 157 5.23 -2.11 6.82
CA TYR A 157 6.33 -2.23 7.78
C TYR A 157 5.89 -1.84 9.18
N TYR A 158 6.61 -2.33 10.18
CA TYR A 158 6.39 -1.99 11.58
C TYR A 158 6.39 -0.47 11.82
N VAL A 159 5.41 0.02 12.59
CA VAL A 159 5.29 1.43 12.97
C VAL A 159 5.76 1.63 14.41
N SER A 160 4.99 1.12 15.38
CA SER A 160 5.34 1.19 16.80
C SER A 160 4.59 0.12 17.60
N ALA A 161 4.86 0.05 18.91
CA ALA A 161 4.17 -0.89 19.80
C ALA A 161 2.68 -0.54 19.98
N SER A 162 2.33 0.74 19.90
CA SER A 162 0.97 1.27 20.06
C SER A 162 0.21 1.41 18.74
N ILE A 163 0.90 1.55 17.61
CA ILE A 163 0.29 1.73 16.29
C ILE A 163 0.59 0.50 15.43
N ARG A 164 -0.46 -0.22 15.04
CA ARG A 164 -0.36 -1.37 14.15
C ARG A 164 -0.16 -0.91 12.70
N PRO A 165 0.56 -1.66 11.85
CA PRO A 165 0.84 -1.24 10.47
C PRO A 165 -0.39 -1.17 9.56
N LEU A 166 -1.45 -1.88 9.93
CA LEU A 166 -2.70 -2.02 9.17
C LEU A 166 -3.89 -1.81 10.10
N GLU A 167 -4.94 -1.14 9.62
CA GLU A 167 -6.28 -1.12 10.23
C GLU A 167 -7.35 -1.36 9.16
N ILE A 168 -8.40 -2.08 9.52
CA ILE A 168 -9.57 -2.34 8.66
C ILE A 168 -10.80 -1.94 9.45
N ILE A 169 -11.59 -1.04 8.88
CA ILE A 169 -12.76 -0.44 9.51
C ILE A 169 -13.98 -0.71 8.62
N ASP A 170 -14.99 -1.35 9.19
CA ASP A 170 -16.30 -1.51 8.55
C ASP A 170 -17.29 -0.50 9.09
N GLN A 171 -18.07 0.08 8.20
CA GLN A 171 -19.28 0.78 8.57
C GLN A 171 -20.29 -0.22 9.12
N LEU A 172 -20.86 0.07 10.29
CA LEU A 172 -21.89 -0.77 10.93
C LEU A 172 -23.27 -0.58 10.29
#